data_AF-A0A914GDE7-F1
#
_entry.id   AF-A0A914GDE7-F1
#
_cell.length_a   1.000
_cell.length_b   1.000
_cell.length_c   1.000
_cell.angle_alpha   90.00
_cell.angle_beta   90.00
_cell.angle_gamma   90.00
#
_symmetry.space_group_name_H-M   'P 1'
#
loop_
_entity.id
_entity.type
_entity.pdbx_description
1 polymer ?
#
loop_
_entity_poly.entity_id
_entity_poly.type
_entity_poly.pdbx_seq_one_letter_code
_entity_poly.pdbx_strand_id
1 'polypeptide(L)'
;MIFKKIHLGSVSFSGEFNDVAMHIESAYSGKLGRHSFSVKLQTAVEAIALCHNVTPIEENGKVDYQAASPDEVALVEWTEQIGVRLAFRDLAAIELQLNNGN
;
A
#
# COMPACT_ATOMS: atom_id res chain seq x y z
N MET A 1 7.51 -2.18 -14.08
CA MET A 1 6.16 -2.78 -14.26
C MET A 1 5.13 -1.77 -13.77
N ILE A 2 3.83 -1.92 -14.05
CA ILE A 2 2.80 -0.97 -13.56
C ILE A 2 1.61 -1.75 -13.03
N PHE A 3 1.18 -1.44 -11.81
CA PHE A 3 -0.04 -2.00 -11.24
C PHE A 3 -1.28 -1.38 -11.91
N LYS A 4 -2.12 -2.21 -12.54
CA LYS A 4 -3.25 -1.73 -13.36
C LYS A 4 -4.62 -2.03 -12.78
N LYS A 5 -4.74 -3.09 -11.97
CA LYS A 5 -6.04 -3.54 -11.46
C LYS A 5 -5.86 -4.39 -10.21
N ILE A 6 -6.72 -4.16 -9.22
CA ILE A 6 -6.91 -5.08 -8.08
C ILE A 6 -8.33 -5.62 -8.12
N HIS A 7 -8.48 -6.91 -7.80
CA HIS A 7 -9.77 -7.60 -7.75
C HIS A 7 -9.92 -8.32 -6.41
N LEU A 8 -10.93 -7.92 -5.63
CA LEU A 8 -11.24 -8.47 -4.31
C LEU A 8 -12.61 -9.13 -4.34
N GLY A 9 -12.64 -10.40 -4.77
CA GLY A 9 -13.85 -11.21 -4.81
C GLY A 9 -14.86 -10.72 -5.84
N SER A 10 -15.82 -9.88 -5.43
CA SER A 10 -16.87 -9.34 -6.32
C SER A 10 -16.61 -7.91 -6.79
N VAL A 11 -15.56 -7.26 -6.28
CA VAL A 11 -15.25 -5.85 -6.59
C VAL A 11 -13.88 -5.75 -7.26
N SER A 12 -13.73 -4.85 -8.21
CA SER A 12 -12.44 -4.57 -8.82
C SER A 12 -12.23 -3.09 -9.08
N PHE A 13 -11.00 -2.63 -8.88
CA PHE A 13 -10.58 -1.27 -9.16
C PHE A 13 -9.55 -1.28 -10.27
N SER A 14 -9.70 -0.36 -11.22
CA SER A 14 -8.78 -0.14 -12.33
C SER A 14 -8.77 1.34 -12.69
N GLY A 15 -7.65 1.87 -13.15
CA GLY A 15 -7.51 3.29 -13.47
C GLY A 15 -6.88 4.08 -12.32
N GLU A 16 -7.46 5.23 -11.96
CA GLU A 16 -6.86 6.26 -11.09
C GLU A 16 -6.88 5.94 -9.58
N PHE A 17 -7.38 4.78 -9.13
CA PHE A 17 -7.40 4.28 -7.73
C PHE A 17 -7.82 5.25 -6.59
N ASN A 18 -8.34 6.44 -6.89
CA ASN A 18 -8.80 7.42 -5.88
C ASN A 18 -9.83 6.83 -4.91
N ASP A 19 -10.72 5.96 -5.42
CA ASP A 19 -11.71 5.25 -4.58
C ASP A 19 -11.04 4.32 -3.56
N VAL A 20 -9.91 3.70 -3.94
CA VAL A 20 -9.12 2.88 -3.03
C VAL A 20 -8.53 3.76 -1.94
N ALA A 21 -7.88 4.87 -2.31
CA ALA A 21 -7.30 5.80 -1.33
C ALA A 21 -8.34 6.30 -0.32
N MET A 22 -9.54 6.70 -0.78
CA MET A 22 -10.63 7.11 0.11
C MET A 22 -11.08 6.01 1.08
N HIS A 23 -11.17 4.77 0.61
CA HIS A 23 -11.51 3.63 1.47
C HIS A 23 -10.40 3.33 2.49
N ILE A 24 -9.14 3.43 2.10
CA ILE A 24 -7.99 3.24 2.98
C ILE A 24 -7.97 4.30 4.07
N GLU A 25 -8.12 5.58 3.71
CA GLU A 25 -8.21 6.68 4.67
C GLU A 25 -9.37 6.47 5.66
N SER A 26 -10.56 6.12 5.15
CA SER A 26 -11.73 5.85 5.97
C SER A 26 -11.52 4.67 6.93
N ALA A 27 -10.84 3.61 6.50
CA ALA A 27 -10.56 2.44 7.31
C ALA A 27 -9.62 2.76 8.48
N TYR A 28 -8.54 3.51 8.22
CA TYR A 28 -7.61 3.96 9.25
C TYR A 28 -8.20 5.00 10.23
N SER A 29 -9.33 5.64 9.91
CA SER A 29 -10.05 6.51 10.85
C SER A 29 -10.63 5.77 12.07
N GLY A 30 -10.69 4.42 12.03
CA GLY A 30 -11.14 3.58 13.13
C GLY A 30 -12.65 3.59 13.40
N LYS A 31 -13.44 4.29 12.57
CA LYS A 31 -14.90 4.46 12.76
C LYS A 31 -15.75 3.39 12.10
N LEU A 32 -15.13 2.45 11.37
CA LEU A 32 -15.83 1.45 10.57
C LEU A 32 -16.03 0.13 11.32
N GLY A 33 -17.11 -0.56 10.99
CA GLY A 33 -17.33 -1.93 11.45
C GLY A 33 -16.27 -2.89 10.90
N ARG A 34 -15.87 -3.88 11.72
CA ARG A 34 -14.81 -4.86 11.43
C ARG A 34 -14.98 -5.66 10.12
N HIS A 35 -16.21 -5.75 9.61
CA HIS A 35 -16.53 -6.48 8.38
C HIS A 35 -16.87 -5.58 7.19
N SER A 36 -16.69 -4.26 7.34
CA SER A 36 -16.89 -3.32 6.25
C SER A 36 -15.95 -3.62 5.09
N PHE A 37 -16.38 -3.23 3.89
CA PHE A 37 -15.58 -3.40 2.69
C PHE A 37 -14.24 -2.67 2.79
N SER A 38 -14.23 -1.44 3.31
CA SER A 38 -13.01 -0.64 3.46
C SER A 38 -11.98 -1.28 4.38
N VAL A 39 -12.40 -1.93 5.48
CA VAL A 39 -11.49 -2.70 6.35
C VAL A 39 -10.90 -3.90 5.61
N LYS A 40 -11.68 -4.60 4.78
CA LYS A 40 -11.16 -5.71 3.96
C LYS A 40 -10.16 -5.23 2.90
N LEU A 41 -10.45 -4.08 2.27
CA LEU A 41 -9.56 -3.45 1.30
C LEU A 41 -8.26 -2.97 1.96
N GLN A 42 -8.35 -2.40 3.16
CA GLN A 42 -7.19 -2.07 3.99
C GLN A 42 -6.31 -3.29 4.24
N THR A 43 -6.86 -4.39 4.74
CA THR A 43 -6.09 -5.62 4.99
C THR A 43 -5.43 -6.15 3.72
N ALA A 44 -6.11 -6.07 2.57
CA ALA A 44 -5.52 -6.48 1.30
C ALA A 44 -4.34 -5.59 0.87
N VAL A 45 -4.46 -4.27 1.07
CA VAL A 45 -3.39 -3.31 0.77
C VAL A 45 -2.21 -3.47 1.72
N GLU A 46 -2.45 -3.63 3.03
CA GLU A 46 -1.42 -3.93 4.02
C GLU A 46 -0.67 -5.23 3.68
N ALA A 47 -1.40 -6.28 3.26
CA ALA A 47 -0.76 -7.52 2.83
C ALA A 47 0.18 -7.30 1.63
N ILE A 48 -0.21 -6.47 0.65
CA ILE A 48 0.66 -6.13 -0.49
C ILE A 48 1.87 -5.32 -0.02
N ALA A 49 1.66 -4.34 0.87
CA ALA A 49 2.72 -3.47 1.40
C ALA A 49 3.70 -4.17 2.36
N LEU A 50 3.37 -5.37 2.86
CA LEU A 50 4.22 -6.13 3.77
C LEU A 50 4.85 -7.38 3.10
N CYS A 51 4.17 -8.00 2.12
CA CYS A 51 4.58 -9.27 1.53
C CYS A 51 5.45 -9.12 0.27
N HIS A 52 6.60 -8.46 0.38
CA HIS A 52 7.57 -8.32 -0.72
C HIS A 52 9.01 -8.44 -0.19
N ASN A 53 10.04 -8.25 -1.03
CA ASN A 53 11.44 -8.05 -0.61
C ASN A 53 12.04 -6.69 -0.98
N VAL A 54 11.19 -5.72 -1.35
CA VAL A 54 11.58 -4.33 -1.60
C VAL A 54 12.14 -3.64 -0.36
N THR A 55 13.24 -2.90 -0.55
CA THR A 55 13.87 -2.02 0.45
C THR A 55 13.75 -0.55 0.00
N PRO A 56 13.30 0.37 0.88
CA PRO A 56 13.28 1.79 0.58
C PRO A 56 14.68 2.39 0.74
N ILE A 57 15.07 3.29 -0.17
CA ILE A 57 16.30 4.08 -0.08
C ILE A 57 15.92 5.54 -0.16
N GLU A 58 16.28 6.31 0.85
CA GLU A 58 16.07 7.75 0.86
C GLU A 58 17.34 8.47 0.40
N GLU A 59 17.24 9.19 -0.72
CA GLU A 59 18.31 10.01 -1.27
C GLU A 59 17.75 11.40 -1.64
N ASN A 60 18.33 12.46 -1.08
CA ASN A 60 17.92 13.85 -1.33
C ASN A 60 16.42 14.13 -1.05
N GLY A 61 15.83 13.47 -0.04
CA GLY A 61 14.41 13.62 0.31
C GLY A 61 13.45 12.93 -0.66
N LYS A 62 13.96 12.12 -1.58
CA LYS A 62 13.19 11.23 -2.45
C LYS A 62 13.41 9.81 -2.01
N VAL A 63 12.34 9.00 -2.02
CA VAL A 63 12.44 7.58 -1.73
C VAL A 63 12.33 6.79 -3.01
N ASP A 64 13.31 5.92 -3.20
CA ASP A 64 13.38 4.97 -4.29
C ASP A 64 13.28 3.56 -3.72
N TYR A 65 12.62 2.67 -4.48
CA TYR A 65 12.38 1.30 -4.08
C TYR A 65 13.27 0.34 -4.84
N GLN A 66 13.99 -0.52 -4.11
CA GLN A 66 14.89 -1.51 -4.69
C GLN A 66 14.44 -2.93 -4.38
N ALA A 67 14.33 -3.75 -5.42
CA ALA A 67 14.15 -5.19 -5.31
C ALA A 67 14.74 -5.91 -6.53
N ALA A 68 14.88 -7.23 -6.43
CA ALA A 68 15.31 -8.07 -7.55
C ALA A 68 14.24 -8.22 -8.64
N SER A 69 12.97 -7.92 -8.33
CA SER A 69 11.84 -8.02 -9.27
C SER A 69 11.16 -6.66 -9.49
N PRO A 70 10.95 -6.24 -10.74
CA PRO A 70 10.25 -4.99 -11.05
C PRO A 70 8.75 -5.05 -10.73
N ASP A 71 8.17 -6.25 -10.56
CA ASP A 71 6.78 -6.42 -10.15
C ASP A 71 6.58 -6.08 -8.67
N GLU A 72 7.52 -6.48 -7.81
CA GLU A 72 7.46 -6.14 -6.38
C GLU A 72 7.59 -4.63 -6.17
N VAL A 73 8.50 -3.99 -6.90
CA VAL A 73 8.64 -2.51 -6.88
C VAL A 73 7.33 -1.84 -7.29
N ALA A 74 6.70 -2.30 -8.38
CA ALA A 74 5.44 -1.73 -8.85
C ALA A 74 4.28 -1.92 -7.86
N LEU A 75 4.29 -3.00 -7.07
CA LEU A 75 3.31 -3.21 -6.00
C LEU A 75 3.50 -2.19 -4.86
N VAL A 76 4.73 -1.96 -4.42
CA VAL A 76 5.03 -1.02 -3.32
C VAL A 76 4.83 0.44 -3.74
N GLU A 77 5.23 0.80 -4.96
CA GLU A 77 4.94 2.12 -5.54
C GLU A 77 3.42 2.36 -5.59
N TRP A 78 2.64 1.34 -5.94
CA TRP A 78 1.19 1.46 -5.96
C TRP A 78 0.59 1.62 -4.56
N THR A 79 1.08 0.89 -3.54
CA THR A 79 0.59 1.07 -2.17
C THR A 79 0.88 2.47 -1.64
N GLU A 80 2.03 3.05 -2.00
CA GLU A 80 2.35 4.44 -1.66
C GLU A 80 1.38 5.43 -2.29
N GLN A 81 1.02 5.25 -3.58
CA GLN A 81 0.06 6.12 -4.28
C GLN A 81 -1.31 6.19 -3.60
N ILE A 82 -1.73 5.12 -2.92
CA ILE A 82 -3.01 5.04 -2.20
C ILE A 82 -2.88 5.32 -0.69
N GLY A 83 -1.70 5.78 -0.24
CA GLY A 83 -1.47 6.31 1.10
C GLY A 83 -0.86 5.36 2.11
N VAL A 84 -0.28 4.24 1.65
CA VAL A 84 0.45 3.28 2.49
C VAL A 84 1.88 3.13 1.96
N ARG A 85 2.78 3.94 2.50
CA ARG A 85 4.18 4.01 2.08
C ARG A 85 5.05 3.05 2.88
N LEU A 86 6.00 2.39 2.23
CA LEU A 86 7.05 1.64 2.92
C LEU A 86 8.12 2.62 3.44
N ALA A 87 8.16 2.82 4.76
CA ALA A 87 9.06 3.79 5.39
C ALA A 87 10.43 3.17 5.71
N PHE A 88 10.41 1.92 6.18
CA PHE A 88 11.62 1.22 6.59
C PHE A 88 11.50 -0.28 6.38
N ARG A 89 12.64 -0.91 6.08
CA ARG A 89 12.78 -2.36 6.08
C ARG A 89 14.21 -2.76 6.42
N ASP A 90 14.33 -3.74 7.30
CA ASP A 90 15.54 -4.54 7.47
C ASP A 90 15.22 -6.04 7.59
N LEU A 91 16.14 -6.82 8.14
CA LEU A 91 15.98 -8.27 8.32
C LEU A 91 14.98 -8.64 9.43
N ALA A 92 14.65 -7.72 10.33
CA ALA A 92 13.84 -7.96 11.52
C ALA A 92 12.50 -7.21 11.50
N ALA A 93 12.41 -6.09 10.79
CA ALA A 93 11.26 -5.20 10.81
C ALA A 93 10.92 -4.64 9.42
N ILE A 94 9.63 -4.36 9.25
CA ILE A 94 9.06 -3.57 8.15
C ILE A 94 8.16 -2.52 8.81
N GLU A 95 8.32 -1.26 8.43
CA GLU A 95 7.51 -0.15 8.93
C GLU A 95 6.81 0.52 7.76
N LEU A 96 5.49 0.70 7.93
CA LEU A 96 4.65 1.42 6.99
C LEU A 96 4.33 2.80 7.56
N GLN A 97 4.36 3.82 6.70
CA GLN A 97 3.90 5.16 7.01
C GLN A 97 2.58 5.42 6.28
N LEU A 98 1.61 5.92 7.03
CA LEU A 98 0.28 6.26 6.53
C LEU A 98 0.20 7.76 6.27
N ASN A 99 -0.47 8.16 5.17
CA ASN A 99 -0.65 9.58 4.83
C ASN A 99 -1.54 10.34 5.84
N ASN A 100 -2.15 9.62 6.78
CA ASN A 100 -3.12 10.10 7.76
C ASN A 100 -2.48 10.82 8.95
N GLY A 101 -1.15 10.97 8.98
CA GLY A 101 -0.43 11.72 10.00
C GLY A 101 -0.59 11.13 11.40
N ASN A 102 0.00 9.96 11.62
CA ASN A 102 0.60 9.52 12.89
C ASN A 102 1.44 8.28 12.65
#